data_AF-A0A9P5NNN0-F1
#
_entry.id   AF-A0A9P5NNN0-F1
#
_cell.length_a   1.000
_cell.length_b   1.000
_cell.length_c   1.000
_cell.angle_alpha   90.00
_cell.angle_beta   90.00
_cell.angle_gamma   90.00
#
_symmetry.space_group_name_H-M   'P 1'
#
loop_
_entity.id
_entity.type
_entity.pdbx_description
1 polymer ?
#
loop_
_entity_poly.entity_id
_entity_poly.type
_entity_poly.pdbx_seq_one_letter_code
_entity_poly.pdbx_strand_id
1 'polypeptide(L)'
;MCFNNVYGYLGPLCNQHYHLLASCVEGTSACQDHQTDWNTFRKYSYHNVWSAESYAWQPRSQGSNPQQHDDPASDPPLLPNYFSPGCYYCVEMICTPCGVVIAWTKFTHSESTTNILNFLASVYPTQDSWPDYICIDKACQVLATTIWKHTSQFIVDAYHYINHRLQDYLCQTYCNPAPANNVAPNLVIVEYDSNGQPYGHQAFNTQVCEQLNAWLGGYQSIAKWMTPGNFNWFIHVMLFYHTKYTIKKQQKKQSNQETEDGDIGLDEETETEEEEGSDEE
;
A
#
# COMPACT_ATOMS: atom_id res chain seq x y z
N MET A 1 7.06 -15.60 18.21
CA MET A 1 6.18 -16.03 17.12
C MET A 1 6.91 -15.81 15.81
N CYS A 2 7.40 -16.88 15.18
CA CYS A 2 8.07 -16.79 13.88
C CYS A 2 7.04 -17.10 12.80
N PHE A 3 6.62 -16.08 12.05
CA PHE A 3 5.90 -16.26 10.79
C PHE A 3 6.90 -16.03 9.67
N ASN A 4 7.04 -17.01 8.77
CA ASN A 4 7.86 -16.83 7.59
C ASN A 4 7.27 -15.73 6.72
N ASN A 5 8.04 -14.65 6.57
CA ASN A 5 7.90 -13.67 5.53
C ASN A 5 8.55 -14.25 4.27
N VAL A 6 7.77 -14.45 3.21
CA VAL A 6 8.32 -14.71 1.88
C VAL A 6 8.76 -13.34 1.36
N TYR A 7 10.02 -13.24 0.93
CA TYR A 7 10.78 -12.04 0.52
C TYR A 7 11.59 -11.38 1.64
N GLY A 8 12.92 -11.59 1.53
CA GLY A 8 13.89 -11.40 2.59
C GLY A 8 14.44 -9.99 2.74
N TYR A 9 14.89 -9.72 3.96
CA TYR A 9 16.18 -9.08 4.30
C TYR A 9 16.47 -9.48 5.76
N LEU A 10 17.69 -9.94 5.99
CA LEU A 10 18.16 -10.66 7.19
C LEU A 10 18.31 -9.72 8.41
N GLY A 11 17.61 -10.05 9.50
CA GLY A 11 18.00 -9.70 10.88
C GLY A 11 18.57 -10.95 11.56
N PRO A 12 19.37 -10.80 12.64
CA PRO A 12 20.30 -11.84 13.09
C PRO A 12 19.56 -13.13 13.44
N LEU A 13 19.80 -14.14 12.61
CA LEU A 13 19.36 -15.50 12.84
C LEU A 13 20.03 -15.99 14.13
N CYS A 14 19.22 -16.40 15.10
CA CYS A 14 19.71 -17.30 16.14
C CYS A 14 20.32 -18.54 15.45
N ASN A 15 21.53 -18.93 15.88
CA ASN A 15 22.39 -20.00 15.31
C ASN A 15 21.77 -21.41 15.25
N GLN A 16 20.45 -21.57 15.38
CA GLN A 16 19.75 -22.86 15.35
C GLN A 16 18.90 -23.11 14.11
N HIS A 17 18.80 -22.16 13.17
CA HIS A 17 17.82 -22.24 12.07
C HIS A 17 18.35 -22.72 10.71
N TYR A 18 19.62 -23.11 10.57
CA TYR A 18 20.12 -23.63 9.29
C TYR A 18 19.72 -25.09 9.01
N HIS A 19 19.17 -25.82 9.99
CA HIS A 19 18.86 -27.26 9.85
C HIS A 19 17.36 -27.62 9.78
N LEU A 20 16.43 -26.67 9.87
CA LEU A 20 15.00 -26.97 10.10
C LEU A 20 14.05 -26.70 8.91
N LEU A 21 14.56 -26.50 7.70
CA LEU A 21 13.70 -26.55 6.49
C LEU A 21 13.12 -27.96 6.23
N ALA A 22 13.61 -28.98 6.95
CA ALA A 22 13.14 -30.38 6.84
C ALA A 22 12.20 -30.83 7.98
N SER A 23 11.81 -29.95 8.91
CA SER A 23 11.07 -30.37 10.13
C SER A 23 9.64 -29.85 10.24
N CYS A 24 9.08 -29.26 9.17
CA CYS A 24 7.68 -28.87 9.17
C CYS A 24 6.82 -30.13 9.05
N VAL A 25 5.81 -30.27 9.91
CA VAL A 25 4.89 -31.41 9.85
C VAL A 25 4.05 -31.28 8.57
N GLU A 26 3.97 -32.36 7.79
CA GLU A 26 3.26 -32.40 6.52
C GLU A 26 1.81 -31.89 6.68
N GLY A 27 1.42 -30.93 5.84
CA GLY A 27 0.11 -30.24 5.93
C GLY A 27 0.05 -29.07 6.91
N THR A 28 1.17 -28.65 7.51
CA THR A 28 1.24 -27.48 8.39
C THR A 28 2.46 -26.61 8.08
N SER A 29 2.42 -25.34 8.49
CA SER A 29 3.57 -24.43 8.38
C SER A 29 4.37 -24.34 9.69
N ALA A 30 4.24 -25.32 10.59
CA ALA A 30 4.88 -25.33 11.91
C ALA A 30 5.73 -26.59 12.12
N CYS A 31 6.83 -26.46 12.86
CA CYS A 31 7.62 -27.61 13.31
C CYS A 31 6.91 -28.37 14.44
N GLN A 32 7.41 -29.57 14.76
CA GLN A 32 6.83 -30.45 15.79
C GLN A 32 6.62 -29.75 17.14
N ASP A 33 7.59 -28.94 17.57
CA ASP A 33 7.56 -28.28 18.88
C ASP A 33 6.52 -27.15 18.97
N HIS A 34 6.14 -26.59 17.83
CA HIS A 34 5.18 -25.47 17.75
C HIS A 34 3.79 -25.91 17.27
N GLN A 35 3.51 -27.21 17.24
CA GLN A 35 2.17 -27.71 16.83
C GLN A 35 1.07 -27.30 17.80
N THR A 36 1.37 -27.14 19.08
CA THR A 36 0.39 -26.67 20.08
C THR A 36 -0.08 -25.24 19.78
N ASP A 37 0.85 -24.37 19.40
CA ASP A 37 0.57 -23.00 18.99
C ASP A 37 -0.14 -22.96 17.63
N TRP A 38 0.26 -23.82 16.69
CA TRP A 38 -0.42 -23.97 15.40
C TRP A 38 -1.87 -24.42 15.55
N ASN A 39 -2.14 -25.36 16.44
CA ASN A 39 -3.51 -25.82 16.73
C ASN A 39 -4.34 -24.72 17.40
N THR A 40 -3.71 -23.89 18.22
CA THR A 40 -4.35 -22.73 18.85
C THR A 40 -4.67 -21.67 17.79
N PHE A 41 -3.72 -21.33 16.93
CA PHE A 41 -3.93 -20.46 15.78
C PHE A 41 -5.06 -20.97 14.88
N ARG A 42 -5.08 -22.28 14.58
CA ARG A 42 -6.15 -22.91 13.80
C ARG A 42 -7.52 -22.75 14.47
N LYS A 43 -7.63 -23.01 15.78
CA LYS A 43 -8.88 -22.83 16.53
C LYS A 43 -9.41 -21.39 16.43
N TYR A 44 -8.55 -20.38 16.57
CA TYR A 44 -8.96 -18.97 16.48
C TYR A 44 -9.16 -18.49 15.03
N SER A 45 -8.42 -19.05 14.07
CA SER A 45 -8.57 -18.70 12.65
C SER A 45 -9.88 -19.23 12.07
N TYR A 46 -10.39 -20.37 12.56
CA TYR A 46 -11.73 -20.86 12.18
C TYR A 46 -12.86 -20.21 13.00
N HIS A 47 -12.61 -19.80 14.26
CA HIS A 47 -13.64 -19.12 15.06
C HIS A 47 -13.87 -17.63 14.72
N ASN A 48 -12.98 -17.01 13.93
CA ASN A 48 -13.24 -15.68 13.37
C ASN A 48 -14.11 -15.70 12.10
N VAL A 49 -14.60 -16.88 11.69
CA VAL A 49 -15.72 -17.00 10.77
C VAL A 49 -17.01 -17.10 11.59
N TRP A 50 -17.62 -15.95 11.84
CA TRP A 50 -19.04 -15.75 12.14
C TRP A 50 -19.71 -16.80 13.06
N SER A 51 -19.78 -16.47 14.36
CA SER A 51 -21.02 -16.72 15.11
C SER A 51 -21.27 -15.55 16.07
N ALA A 52 -21.59 -14.38 15.50
CA ALA A 52 -22.38 -13.43 16.26
C ALA A 52 -23.79 -14.05 16.35
N GLU A 53 -24.29 -14.30 17.56
CA GLU A 53 -25.69 -14.66 17.78
C GLU A 53 -26.55 -13.58 17.13
N SER A 54 -27.21 -13.93 16.02
CA SER A 54 -28.08 -13.02 15.28
C SER A 54 -29.38 -12.87 16.05
N TYR A 55 -29.51 -11.80 16.84
CA TYR A 55 -30.78 -11.49 17.47
C TYR A 55 -31.73 -10.90 16.43
N ALA A 56 -33.03 -11.26 16.52
CA ALA A 56 -34.04 -10.84 15.55
C ALA A 56 -34.20 -9.30 15.41
N TRP A 57 -33.70 -8.53 16.38
CA TRP A 57 -33.71 -7.07 16.39
C TRP A 57 -32.44 -6.43 15.81
N GLN A 58 -31.38 -7.19 15.54
CA GLN A 58 -30.19 -6.67 14.87
C GLN A 58 -30.54 -6.41 13.39
N PRO A 59 -30.20 -5.23 12.85
CA PRO A 59 -30.34 -5.00 11.41
C PRO A 59 -29.50 -6.06 10.69
N ARG A 60 -30.13 -6.84 9.80
CA ARG A 60 -29.39 -7.75 8.91
C ARG A 60 -28.28 -6.94 8.28
N SER A 61 -27.04 -7.45 8.30
CA SER A 61 -25.97 -6.93 7.48
C SER A 61 -26.54 -6.78 6.07
N GLN A 62 -26.72 -5.54 5.61
CA GLN A 62 -26.81 -5.31 4.17
C GLN A 62 -25.56 -5.99 3.62
N GLY A 63 -25.77 -6.93 2.70
CA GLY A 63 -24.66 -7.66 2.11
C GLY A 63 -23.60 -6.70 1.59
N SER A 64 -22.43 -7.23 1.26
CA SER A 64 -21.40 -6.49 0.53
C SER A 64 -22.07 -5.61 -0.53
N ASN A 65 -21.71 -4.32 -0.58
CA ASN A 65 -22.23 -3.42 -1.58
C ASN A 65 -22.11 -4.10 -2.95
N PRO A 66 -23.22 -4.31 -3.70
CA PRO A 66 -23.19 -5.11 -4.92
C PRO A 66 -22.40 -4.46 -6.04
N GLN A 67 -22.13 -3.14 -5.93
CA GLN A 67 -21.33 -2.40 -6.89
C GLN A 67 -19.84 -2.61 -6.62
N GLN A 68 -19.14 -3.19 -7.58
CA GLN A 68 -17.68 -3.30 -7.60
C GLN A 68 -17.05 -1.91 -7.76
N HIS A 69 -15.78 -1.75 -7.39
CA HIS A 69 -15.09 -0.46 -7.53
C HIS A 69 -15.15 0.04 -8.98
N ASP A 70 -15.08 -0.84 -9.97
CA ASP A 70 -15.05 -0.48 -11.40
C ASP A 70 -16.43 -0.21 -12.03
N ASP A 71 -17.52 -0.57 -11.34
CA ASP A 71 -18.86 -0.40 -11.88
C ASP A 71 -19.22 1.08 -12.01
N PRO A 72 -19.99 1.46 -13.06
CA PRO A 72 -20.46 2.82 -13.23
C PRO A 72 -21.19 3.28 -11.97
N ALA A 73 -20.88 4.49 -11.50
CA ALA A 73 -21.43 5.05 -10.28
C ALA A 73 -22.96 5.18 -10.37
N SER A 74 -23.68 4.14 -9.93
CA SER A 74 -25.11 4.23 -9.65
C SER A 74 -25.28 4.65 -8.21
N ASP A 75 -26.00 5.75 -7.97
CA ASP A 75 -26.34 6.11 -6.60
C ASP A 75 -27.14 4.96 -5.97
N PRO A 76 -26.74 4.46 -4.79
CA PRO A 76 -27.51 3.43 -4.12
C PRO A 76 -28.92 3.96 -3.86
N PRO A 77 -29.96 3.12 -4.03
CA PRO A 77 -31.32 3.55 -3.78
C PRO A 77 -31.46 4.05 -2.33
N LEU A 78 -32.11 5.20 -2.16
CA LEU A 78 -32.38 5.79 -0.85
C LEU A 78 -33.05 4.74 0.05
N LEU A 79 -32.48 4.48 1.22
CA LEU A 79 -33.07 3.52 2.14
C LEU A 79 -34.46 4.02 2.59
N PRO A 80 -35.47 3.12 2.67
CA PRO A 80 -36.82 3.48 3.07
C PRO A 80 -36.96 3.92 4.54
N ASN A 81 -35.90 3.80 5.35
CA ASN A 81 -35.95 3.97 6.80
C ASN A 81 -34.92 5.01 7.24
N TYR A 82 -35.36 6.05 7.95
CA TYR A 82 -34.53 7.12 8.52
C TYR A 82 -33.58 6.67 9.66
N PHE A 83 -33.63 5.40 10.07
CA PHE A 83 -32.94 4.89 11.27
C PHE A 83 -31.72 4.00 10.98
N SER A 84 -31.26 3.94 9.73
CA SER A 84 -30.02 3.22 9.44
C SER A 84 -28.83 4.02 9.95
N PRO A 85 -27.85 3.38 10.64
CA PRO A 85 -26.61 4.04 10.99
C PRO A 85 -25.99 4.65 9.74
N GLY A 86 -25.50 5.89 9.82
CA GLY A 86 -24.83 6.55 8.70
C GLY A 86 -23.57 5.78 8.31
N CYS A 87 -23.67 4.94 7.28
CA CYS A 87 -22.54 4.28 6.66
C CYS A 87 -21.90 5.25 5.66
N TYR A 88 -20.57 5.31 5.62
CA TYR A 88 -19.84 5.90 4.50
C TYR A 88 -19.48 4.76 3.54
N TYR A 89 -19.45 5.05 2.25
CA TYR A 89 -19.12 4.11 1.18
C TYR A 89 -17.65 3.68 1.27
N CYS A 90 -16.74 4.65 1.20
CA CYS A 90 -15.30 4.41 1.31
C CYS A 90 -14.58 5.58 1.98
N VAL A 91 -13.33 5.32 2.35
CA VAL A 91 -12.34 6.35 2.71
C VAL A 91 -11.38 6.45 1.55
N GLU A 92 -11.22 7.65 1.01
CA GLU A 92 -10.34 7.94 -0.11
C GLU A 92 -9.08 8.66 0.41
N MET A 93 -7.91 8.33 -0.11
CA MET A 93 -6.63 8.83 0.39
C MET A 93 -5.71 9.24 -0.76
N ILE A 94 -5.00 10.35 -0.58
CA ILE A 94 -3.94 10.80 -1.50
C ILE A 94 -2.60 10.55 -0.84
N CYS A 95 -1.76 9.77 -1.51
CA CYS A 95 -0.41 9.46 -1.07
C CYS A 95 0.61 9.90 -2.11
N THR A 96 1.78 10.32 -1.63
CA THR A 96 2.97 10.43 -2.48
C THR A 96 3.53 9.05 -2.82
N PRO A 97 4.33 8.89 -3.90
CA PRO A 97 4.97 7.63 -4.25
C PRO A 97 5.87 7.02 -3.17
N CYS A 98 6.30 7.82 -2.19
CA CYS A 98 7.16 7.37 -1.11
C CYS A 98 6.38 6.80 0.09
N GLY A 99 5.04 6.86 0.08
CA GLY A 99 4.19 6.37 1.17
C GLY A 99 3.74 7.43 2.17
N VAL A 100 4.07 8.72 1.93
CA VAL A 100 3.57 9.81 2.78
C VAL A 100 2.13 10.15 2.37
N VAL A 101 1.22 10.12 3.34
CA VAL A 101 -0.18 10.50 3.16
C VAL A 101 -0.30 12.03 3.17
N ILE A 102 -0.87 12.59 2.11
CA ILE A 102 -1.10 14.02 1.95
C ILE A 102 -2.45 14.43 2.52
N ALA A 103 -3.51 13.72 2.09
CA ALA A 103 -4.88 14.05 2.43
C ALA A 103 -5.75 12.80 2.43
N TRP A 104 -6.90 12.89 3.10
CA TRP A 104 -7.92 11.85 3.07
C TRP A 104 -9.31 12.47 3.18
N THR A 105 -10.32 11.77 2.67
CA THR A 105 -11.72 12.16 2.80
C THR A 105 -12.62 10.93 2.90
N LYS A 106 -13.90 11.15 3.23
CA LYS A 106 -14.92 10.09 3.22
C LYS A 106 -15.90 10.35 2.09
N PHE A 107 -16.20 9.31 1.32
CA PHE A 107 -17.31 9.34 0.39
C PHE A 107 -18.51 8.65 1.02
N THR A 108 -19.63 9.38 1.14
CA THR A 108 -20.81 8.89 1.86
C THR A 108 -21.61 7.88 1.04
N HIS A 109 -21.79 8.15 -0.25
CA HIS A 109 -22.70 7.36 -1.11
C HIS A 109 -21.99 6.56 -2.18
N SER A 110 -20.97 7.13 -2.81
CA SER A 110 -20.27 6.50 -3.92
C SER A 110 -18.89 7.11 -4.10
N GLU A 111 -17.97 6.28 -4.60
CA GLU A 111 -16.70 6.73 -5.17
C GLU A 111 -16.93 7.19 -6.62
N SER A 112 -17.72 8.25 -6.77
CA SER A 112 -18.07 8.83 -8.06
C SER A 112 -16.96 9.73 -8.58
N THR A 113 -16.88 9.89 -9.90
CA THR A 113 -15.95 10.80 -10.55
C THR A 113 -16.05 12.23 -10.02
N THR A 114 -17.26 12.71 -9.73
CA THR A 114 -17.49 14.05 -9.16
C THR A 114 -16.90 14.15 -7.75
N ASN A 115 -17.07 13.12 -6.91
CA ASN A 115 -16.50 13.11 -5.55
C ASN A 115 -14.97 13.11 -5.59
N ILE A 116 -14.39 12.32 -6.49
CA ILE A 116 -12.93 12.28 -6.73
C ILE A 116 -12.43 13.66 -7.17
N LEU A 117 -13.07 14.29 -8.17
CA LEU A 117 -12.65 15.60 -8.67
C LEU A 117 -12.80 16.71 -7.63
N ASN A 118 -13.88 16.70 -6.85
CA ASN A 118 -14.06 17.63 -5.74
C ASN A 118 -12.97 17.43 -4.68
N PHE A 119 -12.62 16.19 -4.38
CA PHE A 119 -11.53 15.89 -3.45
C PHE A 119 -10.18 16.39 -3.96
N LEU A 120 -9.83 16.09 -5.22
CA LEU A 120 -8.62 16.62 -5.85
C LEU A 120 -8.58 18.14 -5.85
N ALA A 121 -9.68 18.82 -6.22
CA ALA A 121 -9.77 20.27 -6.23
C ALA A 121 -9.66 20.89 -4.82
N SER A 122 -10.10 20.17 -3.78
CA SER A 122 -9.94 20.62 -2.39
C SER A 122 -8.50 20.53 -1.88
N VAL A 123 -7.71 19.58 -2.39
CA VAL A 123 -6.32 19.37 -2.00
C VAL A 123 -5.39 20.23 -2.86
N TYR A 124 -5.69 20.37 -4.15
CA TYR A 124 -4.92 21.15 -5.12
C TYR A 124 -5.81 22.23 -5.77
N PRO A 125 -6.04 23.36 -5.08
CA PRO A 125 -7.02 24.37 -5.49
C PRO A 125 -6.58 25.22 -6.69
N THR A 126 -5.27 25.31 -6.95
CA THR A 126 -4.72 26.13 -8.05
C THR A 126 -4.03 25.24 -9.08
N GLN A 127 -4.02 25.68 -10.34
CA GLN A 127 -3.35 24.96 -11.42
C GLN A 127 -1.87 24.69 -11.12
N ASP A 128 -1.18 25.63 -10.48
CA ASP A 128 0.23 25.48 -10.09
C ASP A 128 0.45 24.41 -9.00
N SER A 129 -0.60 24.05 -8.27
CA SER A 129 -0.56 22.98 -7.25
C SER A 129 -0.90 21.61 -7.80
N TRP A 130 -1.35 21.52 -9.06
CA TRP A 130 -1.77 20.25 -9.64
C TRP A 130 -0.56 19.34 -9.87
N PRO A 131 -0.64 18.07 -9.48
CA PRO A 131 0.43 17.13 -9.74
C PRO A 131 0.52 16.81 -11.24
N ASP A 132 1.75 16.61 -11.73
CA ASP A 132 1.99 16.19 -13.12
C ASP A 132 1.39 14.80 -13.40
N TYR A 133 1.39 13.93 -12.40
CA TYR A 133 0.91 12.55 -12.48
C TYR A 133 -0.08 12.24 -11.36
N ILE A 134 -1.23 11.66 -11.71
CA ILE A 134 -2.24 11.17 -10.76
C ILE A 134 -2.49 9.70 -11.06
N CYS A 135 -2.17 8.82 -10.11
CA CYS A 135 -2.49 7.40 -10.19
C CYS A 135 -3.81 7.13 -9.47
N ILE A 136 -4.78 6.56 -10.17
CA ILE A 136 -6.09 6.18 -9.61
C ILE A 136 -6.73 5.08 -10.47
N ASP A 137 -7.37 4.11 -9.84
CA ASP A 137 -8.00 2.97 -10.52
C ASP A 137 -9.02 3.43 -11.59
N LYS A 138 -9.79 4.48 -11.28
CA LYS A 138 -10.82 5.06 -12.16
C LYS A 138 -10.31 6.13 -13.12
N ALA A 139 -9.01 6.16 -13.44
CA ALA A 139 -8.43 7.29 -14.18
C ALA A 139 -9.11 7.54 -15.53
N CYS A 140 -9.52 6.51 -16.28
CA CYS A 140 -10.21 6.71 -17.56
C CYS A 140 -11.60 7.37 -17.40
N GLN A 141 -12.36 6.99 -16.37
CA GLN A 141 -13.66 7.58 -16.06
C GLN A 141 -13.51 9.03 -15.60
N VAL A 142 -12.48 9.31 -14.78
CA VAL A 142 -12.14 10.67 -14.33
C VAL A 142 -11.69 11.54 -15.49
N LEU A 143 -10.83 11.02 -16.36
CA LEU A 143 -10.30 11.73 -17.51
C LEU A 143 -11.40 12.15 -18.49
N ALA A 144 -12.43 11.34 -18.65
CA ALA A 144 -13.56 11.63 -19.54
C ALA A 144 -14.33 12.91 -19.18
N THR A 145 -14.29 13.33 -17.91
CA THR A 145 -15.10 14.44 -17.39
C THR A 145 -14.27 15.63 -16.90
N THR A 146 -12.98 15.43 -16.66
CA THR A 146 -12.11 16.44 -16.04
C THR A 146 -11.56 17.47 -17.03
N ILE A 147 -11.35 18.69 -16.54
CA ILE A 147 -10.61 19.75 -17.23
C ILE A 147 -9.08 19.60 -17.08
N TRP A 148 -8.63 18.72 -16.17
CA TRP A 148 -7.22 18.55 -15.78
C TRP A 148 -6.40 17.78 -16.83
N LYS A 149 -7.04 17.27 -17.88
CA LYS A 149 -6.41 16.47 -18.95
C LYS A 149 -5.28 17.16 -19.71
N HIS A 150 -5.18 18.49 -19.61
CA HIS A 150 -4.15 19.29 -20.29
C HIS A 150 -2.92 19.56 -19.42
N THR A 151 -3.02 19.30 -18.12
CA THR A 151 -2.04 19.70 -17.11
C THR A 151 -1.52 18.52 -16.30
N SER A 152 -2.39 17.53 -16.06
CA SER A 152 -2.07 16.34 -15.27
C SER A 152 -2.34 15.10 -16.09
N GLN A 153 -1.41 14.16 -16.05
CA GLN A 153 -1.57 12.85 -16.66
C GLN A 153 -2.17 11.88 -15.65
N PHE A 154 -3.32 11.30 -16.03
CA PHE A 154 -4.01 10.30 -15.23
C PHE A 154 -3.51 8.91 -15.64
N ILE A 155 -3.13 8.11 -14.65
CA ILE A 155 -2.55 6.77 -14.84
C ILE A 155 -3.37 5.78 -14.03
N VAL A 156 -3.57 4.60 -14.58
CA VAL A 156 -4.13 3.44 -13.88
C VAL A 156 -2.98 2.48 -13.56
N ASP A 157 -2.99 1.80 -12.41
CA ASP A 157 -1.98 0.78 -12.13
C ASP A 157 -2.05 -0.38 -13.14
N ALA A 158 -1.01 -1.22 -13.16
CA ALA A 158 -0.88 -2.28 -14.16
C ALA A 158 -2.03 -3.31 -14.12
N TYR A 159 -2.58 -3.62 -12.94
CA TYR A 159 -3.65 -4.61 -12.81
C TYR A 159 -4.96 -4.06 -13.40
N HIS A 160 -5.40 -2.88 -12.95
CA HIS A 160 -6.60 -2.26 -13.49
C HIS A 160 -6.43 -1.93 -14.99
N TYR A 161 -5.24 -1.50 -15.42
CA TYR A 161 -4.96 -1.24 -16.84
C TYR A 161 -5.17 -2.49 -17.71
N ILE A 162 -4.71 -3.67 -17.29
CA ILE A 162 -4.90 -4.91 -18.05
C ILE A 162 -6.39 -5.24 -18.22
N ASN A 163 -7.20 -4.97 -17.20
CA ASN A 163 -8.64 -5.27 -17.20
C ASN A 163 -9.44 -4.29 -18.08
N HIS A 164 -9.12 -2.99 -18.05
CA HIS A 164 -9.86 -1.96 -18.77
C HIS A 164 -9.40 -1.74 -20.21
N ARG A 165 -8.09 -1.89 -20.49
CA ARG A 165 -7.51 -1.51 -21.78
C ARG A 165 -8.17 -2.21 -22.97
N LEU A 166 -8.72 -3.42 -22.82
CA LEU A 166 -9.31 -4.13 -23.96
C LEU A 166 -10.62 -3.48 -24.45
N GLN A 167 -11.32 -2.76 -23.56
CA GLN A 167 -12.66 -2.25 -23.82
C GLN A 167 -12.70 -0.73 -23.93
N ASP A 168 -11.74 -0.01 -23.34
CA ASP A 168 -11.76 1.44 -23.23
C ASP A 168 -10.60 2.12 -23.99
N TYR A 169 -10.95 2.89 -25.03
CA TYR A 169 -10.01 3.68 -25.82
C TYR A 169 -9.31 4.78 -25.01
N LEU A 170 -9.99 5.41 -24.05
CA LEU A 170 -9.38 6.42 -23.19
C LEU A 170 -8.32 5.77 -22.30
N CYS A 171 -8.61 4.59 -21.77
CA CYS A 171 -7.65 3.83 -20.96
C CYS A 171 -6.40 3.49 -21.78
N GLN A 172 -6.55 2.92 -22.98
CA GLN A 172 -5.42 2.58 -23.87
C GLN A 172 -4.54 3.79 -24.22
N THR A 173 -5.18 4.93 -24.49
CA THR A 173 -4.49 6.08 -25.07
C THR A 173 -3.84 6.95 -24.00
N TYR A 174 -4.52 7.17 -22.88
CA TYR A 174 -4.14 8.20 -21.92
C TYR A 174 -3.78 7.66 -20.54
N CYS A 175 -4.23 6.46 -20.17
CA CYS A 175 -4.07 5.93 -18.81
C CYS A 175 -2.97 4.86 -18.67
N ASN A 176 -2.14 4.68 -19.71
CA ASN A 176 -1.11 3.66 -19.73
C ASN A 176 -0.04 3.93 -18.64
N PRO A 177 0.19 2.99 -17.70
CA PRO A 177 1.21 3.13 -16.65
C PRO A 177 2.66 3.08 -17.15
N ALA A 178 2.89 2.55 -18.35
CA ALA A 178 4.23 2.41 -18.92
C ALA A 178 4.19 2.74 -20.43
N PRO A 179 4.08 4.03 -20.81
CA PRO A 179 4.05 4.41 -22.21
C PRO A 179 5.42 4.23 -22.86
N ALA A 180 5.52 3.28 -23.79
CA ALA A 180 6.74 3.00 -24.56
C ALA A 180 7.16 4.13 -25.53
N ASN A 181 6.29 5.13 -25.74
CA ASN A 181 6.43 6.15 -26.78
C ASN A 181 7.12 7.44 -26.29
N ASN A 182 7.90 7.40 -25.20
CA ASN A 182 8.53 8.58 -24.56
C ASN A 182 7.55 9.70 -24.16
N VAL A 183 6.26 9.42 -24.08
CA VAL A 183 5.23 10.41 -23.68
C VAL A 183 5.36 10.77 -22.19
N ALA A 184 5.86 9.85 -21.38
CA ALA A 184 6.12 10.06 -19.97
C ALA A 184 7.42 9.36 -19.57
N PRO A 185 8.58 9.93 -19.94
CA PRO A 185 9.89 9.31 -19.71
C PRO A 185 10.20 9.16 -18.21
N ASN A 186 9.55 9.97 -17.36
CA ASN A 186 9.75 9.94 -15.92
C ASN A 186 9.00 8.79 -15.22
N LEU A 187 8.14 8.04 -15.92
CA LEU A 187 7.37 6.93 -15.33
C LEU A 187 8.08 5.59 -15.40
N VAL A 188 8.97 5.40 -16.39
CA VAL A 188 9.64 4.12 -16.64
C VAL A 188 11.14 4.38 -16.72
N ILE A 189 11.88 3.78 -15.80
CA ILE A 189 13.35 3.76 -15.82
C ILE A 189 13.77 2.52 -16.60
N VAL A 190 14.64 2.70 -17.59
CA VAL A 190 15.22 1.59 -18.35
C VAL A 190 16.51 1.16 -17.67
N GLU A 191 16.53 -0.09 -17.22
CA GLU A 191 17.73 -0.76 -16.71
C GLU A 191 18.15 -1.87 -17.67
N TYR A 192 19.37 -2.37 -17.49
CA TYR A 192 19.89 -3.49 -18.29
C TYR A 192 20.05 -4.70 -17.38
N ASP A 193 19.54 -5.84 -17.82
CA ASP A 193 19.73 -7.10 -17.10
C ASP A 193 21.20 -7.56 -17.14
N SER A 194 21.52 -8.64 -16.43
CA SER A 194 22.87 -9.22 -16.44
C SER A 194 23.33 -9.71 -17.82
N ASN A 195 22.41 -9.81 -18.79
CA ASN A 195 22.68 -10.19 -20.18
C ASN A 195 22.79 -8.95 -21.10
N GLY A 196 22.70 -7.73 -20.56
CA GLY A 196 22.73 -6.48 -21.33
C GLY A 196 21.44 -6.18 -22.10
N GLN A 197 20.33 -6.84 -21.80
CA GLN A 197 19.02 -6.55 -22.38
C GLN A 197 18.31 -5.44 -21.60
N PRO A 198 17.79 -4.41 -22.28
CA PRO A 198 17.05 -3.36 -21.61
C PRO A 198 15.69 -3.88 -21.12
N TYR A 199 15.39 -3.66 -19.84
CA TYR A 199 14.05 -3.82 -19.28
C TYR A 199 13.60 -2.51 -18.62
N GLY A 200 12.34 -2.15 -18.85
CA GLY A 200 11.72 -1.01 -18.17
C GLY A 200 11.14 -1.44 -16.83
N HIS A 201 11.48 -0.75 -15.76
CA HIS A 201 10.77 -0.84 -14.49
C HIS A 201 10.16 0.52 -14.13
N GLN A 202 9.12 0.49 -13.30
CA GLN A 202 8.40 1.71 -12.96
C GLN A 202 9.23 2.60 -12.02
N ALA A 203 9.35 3.88 -12.35
CA ALA A 203 10.13 4.84 -11.58
C ALA A 203 9.55 5.10 -10.18
N PHE A 204 8.22 4.98 -10.07
CA PHE A 204 7.47 5.29 -8.88
C PHE A 204 6.59 4.11 -8.49
N ASN A 205 6.42 3.91 -7.18
CA ASN A 205 5.46 2.94 -6.68
C ASN A 205 4.03 3.48 -6.90
N THR A 206 3.31 2.95 -7.88
CA THR A 206 1.89 3.31 -8.07
C THR A 206 0.95 2.55 -7.15
N GLN A 207 1.43 1.51 -6.46
CA GLN A 207 0.63 0.67 -5.56
C GLN A 207 0.64 1.12 -4.09
N VAL A 208 1.09 2.35 -3.84
CA VAL A 208 1.24 2.88 -2.47
C VAL A 208 -0.11 2.96 -1.76
N CYS A 209 -1.15 3.40 -2.47
CA CYS A 209 -2.48 3.55 -1.90
C CYS A 209 -3.08 2.18 -1.53
N GLU A 210 -2.84 1.16 -2.34
CA GLU A 210 -3.28 -0.22 -2.11
C GLU A 210 -2.54 -0.84 -0.94
N GLN A 211 -1.23 -0.60 -0.81
CA GLN A 211 -0.46 -1.00 0.37
C GLN A 211 -0.98 -0.33 1.65
N LEU A 212 -1.31 0.97 1.57
CA LEU A 212 -1.89 1.70 2.69
C LEU A 212 -3.29 1.19 3.04
N ASN A 213 -4.12 0.89 2.05
CA ASN A 213 -5.44 0.28 2.21
C ASN A 213 -5.33 -1.09 2.89
N ALA A 214 -4.39 -1.93 2.48
CA ALA A 214 -4.13 -3.22 3.11
C ALA A 214 -3.68 -3.07 4.58
N TRP A 215 -2.79 -2.11 4.86
CA TRP A 215 -2.38 -1.78 6.23
C TRP A 215 -3.57 -1.32 7.10
N LEU A 216 -4.39 -0.42 6.56
CA LEU A 216 -5.58 0.09 7.27
C LEU A 216 -6.65 -1.00 7.44
N GLY A 217 -6.74 -1.94 6.49
CA GLY A 217 -7.63 -3.10 6.53
C GLY A 217 -7.43 -3.98 7.77
N GLY A 218 -6.20 -4.04 8.31
CA GLY A 218 -5.90 -4.71 9.58
C GLY A 218 -6.67 -4.13 10.79
N TYR A 219 -7.16 -2.89 10.69
CA TYR A 219 -7.91 -2.19 11.74
C TYR A 219 -9.42 -2.14 11.50
N GLN A 220 -9.89 -2.75 10.40
CA GLN A 220 -11.29 -2.69 10.00
C GLN A 220 -12.24 -3.19 11.09
N SER A 221 -11.85 -4.22 11.83
CA SER A 221 -12.65 -4.80 12.92
C SER A 221 -12.95 -3.77 14.00
N ILE A 222 -11.95 -2.98 14.44
CA ILE A 222 -12.11 -1.95 15.47
C ILE A 222 -12.86 -0.75 14.90
N ALA A 223 -12.51 -0.34 13.68
CA ALA A 223 -13.07 0.84 13.04
C ALA A 223 -14.59 0.73 12.81
N LYS A 224 -15.10 -0.48 12.53
CA LYS A 224 -16.53 -0.76 12.32
C LYS A 224 -17.42 -0.47 13.53
N TRP A 225 -16.88 -0.50 14.74
CA TRP A 225 -17.67 -0.29 15.97
C TRP A 225 -17.59 1.15 16.51
N MET A 226 -16.89 2.04 15.80
CA MET A 226 -16.70 3.42 16.24
C MET A 226 -17.91 4.30 15.88
N THR A 227 -18.19 5.29 16.73
CA THR A 227 -19.07 6.40 16.35
C THR A 227 -18.42 7.20 15.21
N PRO A 228 -19.19 7.94 14.38
CA PRO A 228 -18.62 8.70 13.27
C PRO A 228 -17.51 9.69 13.67
N GLY A 229 -17.62 10.31 14.85
CA GLY A 229 -16.59 11.20 15.39
C GLY A 229 -15.31 10.46 15.79
N ASN A 230 -15.46 9.33 16.50
CA ASN A 230 -14.32 8.50 16.90
C ASN A 230 -13.61 7.90 15.69
N PHE A 231 -14.38 7.49 14.68
CA PHE A 231 -13.83 6.99 13.41
C PHE A 231 -12.97 8.06 12.72
N ASN A 232 -13.48 9.29 12.58
CA ASN A 232 -12.73 10.37 11.95
C ASN A 232 -11.42 10.66 12.70
N TRP A 233 -11.49 10.76 14.03
CA TRP A 233 -10.31 10.96 14.86
C TRP A 233 -9.33 9.80 14.70
N PHE A 234 -9.81 8.55 14.74
CA PHE A 234 -8.99 7.36 14.59
C PHE A 234 -8.27 7.32 13.25
N ILE A 235 -8.97 7.49 12.12
CA ILE A 235 -8.36 7.53 10.79
C ILE A 235 -7.32 8.65 10.70
N HIS A 236 -7.67 9.85 11.16
CA HIS A 236 -6.75 10.99 11.13
C HIS A 236 -5.46 10.69 11.92
N VAL A 237 -5.58 10.14 13.13
CA VAL A 237 -4.44 9.80 13.98
C VAL A 237 -3.61 8.66 13.39
N MET A 238 -4.27 7.61 12.88
CA MET A 238 -3.59 6.47 12.26
C MET A 238 -2.76 6.90 11.05
N LEU A 239 -3.34 7.69 10.15
CA LEU A 239 -2.65 8.21 8.97
C LEU A 239 -1.51 9.18 9.38
N PHE A 240 -1.72 10.01 10.40
CA PHE A 240 -0.68 10.88 10.92
C PHE A 240 0.53 10.11 11.47
N TYR A 241 0.29 9.06 12.26
CA TYR A 241 1.37 8.20 12.76
C TYR A 241 2.06 7.42 11.65
N HIS A 242 1.30 6.92 10.67
CA HIS A 242 1.83 6.25 9.49
C HIS A 242 2.80 7.19 8.76
N THR A 243 2.37 8.40 8.41
CA THR A 243 3.20 9.40 7.74
C THR A 243 4.46 9.72 8.54
N LYS A 244 4.36 9.93 9.86
CA LYS A 244 5.54 10.16 10.72
C LYS A 244 6.53 8.99 10.69
N TYR A 245 6.02 7.77 10.76
CA TYR A 245 6.85 6.57 10.73
C TYR A 245 7.53 6.41 9.36
N THR A 246 6.80 6.62 8.27
CA THR A 246 7.31 6.54 6.90
C THR A 246 8.43 7.55 6.66
N ILE A 247 8.26 8.81 7.07
CA ILE A 247 9.31 9.84 6.96
C ILE A 247 10.57 9.43 7.74
N LYS A 248 10.42 8.99 8.99
CA LYS A 248 11.57 8.54 9.80
C LYS A 248 12.30 7.35 9.18
N LYS A 249 11.54 6.39 8.62
CA LYS A 249 12.10 5.23 7.94
C LYS A 249 12.89 5.64 6.69
N GLN A 250 12.41 6.63 5.94
CA GLN A 250 13.11 7.18 4.78
C GLN A 250 14.39 7.90 5.18
N GLN A 251 14.34 8.76 6.19
CA GLN A 251 15.52 9.47 6.71
C GLN A 251 16.61 8.49 7.17
N LYS A 252 16.23 7.40 7.85
CA LYS A 252 17.18 6.36 8.26
C LYS A 252 17.80 5.61 7.07
N LYS A 253 17.04 5.39 6.00
CA LYS A 253 17.57 4.77 4.78
C LYS A 253 18.58 5.68 4.09
N GLN A 254 18.27 6.98 4.00
CA GLN A 254 19.18 7.97 3.43
C GLN A 254 20.48 8.06 4.24
N SER A 255 20.40 8.15 5.57
CA SER A 255 21.60 8.19 6.41
C SER A 255 22.46 6.93 6.27
N ASN A 256 21.83 5.76 6.12
CA ASN A 256 22.56 4.50 5.93
C ASN A 256 23.22 4.42 4.54
N GLN A 257 22.55 4.92 3.50
CA GLN A 257 23.12 4.98 2.15
C GLN A 257 24.30 5.95 2.08
N GLU A 258 24.22 7.10 2.73
CA GLU A 258 25.33 8.07 2.81
C GLU A 258 26.55 7.50 3.56
N THR A 259 26.33 6.64 4.57
CA THR A 259 27.43 5.94 5.25
C THR A 259 28.02 4.78 4.42
N GLU A 260 27.25 4.17 3.53
CA GLU A 260 27.71 3.07 2.67
C GLU A 260 28.41 3.59 1.40
N ASP A 261 27.93 4.67 0.77
CA ASP A 261 28.59 5.33 -0.37
C ASP A 261 29.84 6.15 0.04
N GLY A 262 29.96 6.50 1.33
CA GLY A 262 31.15 7.14 1.89
C GLY A 262 32.31 6.19 2.20
N ASP A 263 32.10 4.87 2.09
CA ASP A 263 33.09 3.81 2.35
C ASP A 263 33.62 3.16 1.05
N ILE A 264 33.57 3.91 -0.06
CA ILE A 264 34.21 3.52 -1.33
C ILE A 264 35.29 4.55 -1.67
N GLY A 265 36.48 4.31 -1.11
CA GLY A 265 37.76 4.77 -1.69
C GLY A 265 38.41 5.98 -1.03
N LEU A 266 39.37 5.72 -0.14
CA LEU A 266 40.78 6.12 -0.27
C LEU A 266 41.59 5.58 0.93
N ASP A 267 42.19 4.41 0.70
CA ASP A 267 43.59 4.01 0.92
C ASP A 267 44.36 4.69 2.08
N GLU A 268 44.90 3.89 3.01
CA GLU A 268 46.31 3.49 2.99
C GLU A 268 46.65 2.60 4.20
N GLU A 269 47.40 1.54 3.91
CA GLU A 269 48.07 0.67 4.87
C GLU A 269 49.12 1.46 5.69
N THR A 270 49.63 0.80 6.74
CA THR A 270 50.68 1.20 7.72
C THR A 270 50.09 1.90 8.96
N GLU A 271 50.34 1.48 10.19
CA GLU A 271 51.58 0.95 10.76
C GLU A 271 51.36 -0.25 11.70
N THR A 272 52.33 -1.14 11.62
CA THR A 272 52.62 -2.25 12.53
C THR A 272 52.94 -1.74 13.94
N GLU A 273 52.21 -2.21 14.96
CA GLU A 273 52.72 -2.22 16.34
C GLU A 273 53.44 -3.55 16.56
N GLU A 274 54.77 -3.49 16.60
CA GLU A 274 55.65 -4.59 16.99
C GLU A 274 55.47 -4.86 18.50
N GLU A 275 54.98 -6.06 18.83
CA GLU A 275 55.14 -6.66 20.16
C GLU A 275 56.61 -7.11 20.33
N GLU A 276 57.43 -6.34 21.04
CA GLU A 276 58.68 -6.86 21.61
C GLU A 276 58.42 -7.47 22.99
N GLY A 277 58.57 -8.79 23.07
CA GLY A 277 58.70 -9.53 24.32
C GLY A 277 60.13 -9.47 24.87
N SER A 278 60.20 -9.26 26.19
CA SER A 278 61.13 -9.88 27.16
C SER A 278 62.46 -10.49 26.67
N ASP A 279 63.62 -9.96 27.12
CA ASP A 279 64.40 -10.52 28.24
C ASP A 279 65.83 -9.91 28.36
N GLU A 280 66.44 -10.13 29.54
CA GLU A 280 67.84 -9.90 30.00
C GLU A 280 68.11 -8.54 30.70
N GLU A 281 68.53 -8.44 31.97
CA GLU A 281 69.34 -9.30 32.89
C GLU A 281 68.70 -9.53 34.27
#